data_AF-A0A0G1M338-F1
#
_entry.id   AF-A0A0G1M338-F1
#
_cell.length_a   1.000
_cell.length_b   1.000
_cell.length_c   1.000
_cell.angle_alpha   90.00
_cell.angle_beta   90.00
_cell.angle_gamma   90.00
#
_symmetry.space_group_name_H-M   'P 1'
#
loop_
_entity.id
_entity.type
_entity.pdbx_description
1 polymer ?
#
loop_
_entity_poly.entity_id
_entity_poly.type
_entity_poly.pdbx_seq_one_letter_code
_entity_poly.pdbx_strand_id
1 'polypeptide(L)'
;MKRLAVVVLTGLMLASPVMARDATKSGTRREEFKQKLQTVKDERKKKIVERADAKLAEINKRRTDAMTRHLDKMSEILAKVKARGGDTTAAEAAVAEARSAVAAQAAKVYTITITTEDKLKINVGETMKALITDLRNLHEGKIVPARKAVSDAIKSI
;
A
#
# COMPACT_ATOMS: atom_id res chain seq x y z
N MET A 1 0.28 38.73 -41.53
CA MET A 1 -0.89 38.44 -40.67
C MET A 1 -1.23 36.96 -40.78
N LYS A 2 -0.69 36.13 -39.88
CA LYS A 2 -0.88 34.67 -39.86
C LYS A 2 -2.03 34.34 -38.91
N ARG A 3 -3.12 33.78 -39.41
CA ARG A 3 -4.14 33.08 -38.61
C ARG A 3 -3.73 31.61 -38.56
N LEU A 4 -3.17 31.17 -37.44
CA LEU A 4 -2.90 29.76 -37.18
C LEU A 4 -4.13 29.14 -36.53
N ALA A 5 -4.68 28.15 -37.21
CA ALA A 5 -5.59 27.18 -36.65
C ALA A 5 -4.89 26.45 -35.50
N VAL A 6 -5.49 26.45 -34.31
CA VAL A 6 -5.13 25.50 -33.25
C VAL A 6 -6.31 24.56 -33.07
N VAL A 7 -6.04 23.36 -33.55
CA VAL A 7 -6.83 22.14 -33.51
C VAL A 7 -7.14 21.75 -32.07
N VAL A 8 -8.39 21.38 -31.85
CA VAL A 8 -8.90 20.62 -30.71
C VAL A 8 -8.04 19.37 -30.53
N LEU A 9 -7.31 19.26 -29.42
CA LEU A 9 -6.69 18.01 -29.00
C LEU A 9 -7.15 17.65 -27.59
N THR A 10 -8.28 16.97 -27.56
CA THR A 10 -8.62 15.99 -26.53
C THR A 10 -7.49 14.95 -26.45
N GLY A 11 -6.60 15.05 -25.46
CA GLY A 11 -5.77 13.95 -24.99
C GLY A 11 -6.34 13.46 -23.66
N LEU A 12 -7.23 12.47 -23.62
CA LEU A 12 -6.97 11.04 -23.81
C LEU A 12 -5.79 10.55 -22.95
N MET A 13 -6.14 10.01 -21.78
CA MET A 13 -5.54 8.84 -21.14
C MET A 13 -4.03 8.64 -21.34
N LEU A 14 -3.24 9.07 -20.35
CA LEU A 14 -2.04 8.33 -19.96
C LEU A 14 -2.33 7.62 -18.64
N ALA A 15 -3.09 6.53 -18.72
CA ALA A 15 -2.95 5.46 -17.74
C ALA A 15 -1.56 4.83 -17.94
N SER A 16 -0.59 5.29 -17.16
CA SER A 16 0.76 4.74 -17.13
C SER A 16 0.71 3.23 -16.89
N PRO A 17 1.39 2.39 -17.71
CA PRO A 17 1.45 0.95 -17.48
C PRO A 17 2.50 0.67 -16.39
N VAL A 18 2.19 0.98 -15.13
CA VAL A 18 3.03 0.58 -13.98
C VAL A 18 2.64 -0.81 -13.45
N MET A 19 1.50 -1.36 -13.87
CA MET A 19 0.93 -2.59 -13.28
C MET A 19 1.50 -3.92 -13.82
N ALA A 20 2.28 -3.94 -14.91
CA ALA A 20 2.70 -5.20 -15.53
C ALA A 20 4.08 -5.73 -15.09
N ARG A 21 4.96 -4.88 -14.54
CA ARG A 21 6.37 -5.27 -14.26
C ARG A 21 6.60 -5.90 -12.88
N ASP A 22 5.64 -5.78 -11.96
CA ASP A 22 5.80 -6.22 -10.57
C ASP A 22 5.15 -7.58 -10.27
N ALA A 23 4.13 -8.00 -11.04
CA ALA A 23 3.48 -9.30 -10.88
C ALA A 23 4.41 -10.49 -11.18
N THR A 24 5.35 -10.34 -12.11
CA THR A 24 6.35 -11.37 -12.42
C THR A 24 7.45 -11.45 -11.36
N LYS A 25 7.80 -10.34 -10.73
CA LYS A 25 8.85 -10.28 -9.68
C LYS A 25 8.38 -10.81 -8.32
N SER A 26 7.08 -10.82 -8.04
CA SER A 26 6.54 -11.33 -6.77
C SER A 26 6.46 -12.86 -6.76
N GLY A 27 6.10 -13.48 -7.89
CA GLY A 27 6.09 -14.93 -8.08
C GLY A 27 7.50 -15.54 -7.93
N THR A 28 8.50 -14.94 -8.59
CA THR A 28 9.89 -15.42 -8.54
C THR A 28 10.47 -15.37 -7.13
N ARG A 29 10.25 -14.28 -6.37
CA ARG A 29 10.72 -14.17 -4.97
C ARG A 29 10.12 -15.23 -4.05
N ARG A 30 8.84 -15.56 -4.25
CA ARG A 30 8.14 -16.62 -3.48
C ARG A 30 8.71 -18.00 -3.79
N GLU A 31 9.04 -18.26 -5.05
CA GLU A 31 9.67 -19.52 -5.47
C GLU A 31 11.09 -19.66 -4.94
N GLU A 32 11.90 -18.61 -5.06
CA GLU A 32 13.26 -18.55 -4.49
C GLU A 32 13.24 -18.75 -2.98
N PHE A 33 12.27 -18.16 -2.28
CA PHE A 33 12.09 -18.38 -0.84
C PHE A 33 11.79 -19.85 -0.53
N LYS A 34 10.88 -20.49 -1.27
CA LYS A 34 10.57 -21.92 -1.09
C LYS A 34 11.80 -22.81 -1.34
N GLN A 35 12.59 -22.51 -2.36
CA GLN A 35 13.83 -23.25 -2.66
C GLN A 35 14.84 -23.08 -1.52
N LYS A 36 15.07 -21.86 -1.06
CA LYS A 36 15.99 -21.58 0.06
C LYS A 36 15.47 -22.14 1.39
N LEU A 37 14.16 -22.27 1.57
CA LEU A 37 13.59 -22.88 2.77
C LEU A 37 13.88 -24.38 2.86
N GLN A 38 14.10 -25.07 1.73
CA GLN A 38 14.49 -26.49 1.72
C GLN A 38 15.94 -26.72 2.18
N THR A 39 16.80 -25.71 2.16
CA THR A 39 18.19 -25.83 2.63
C THR A 39 18.30 -25.79 4.15
N VAL A 40 17.22 -25.43 4.86
CA VAL A 40 17.13 -25.46 6.32
C VAL A 40 16.91 -26.91 6.77
N LYS A 41 17.88 -27.45 7.52
CA LYS A 41 17.87 -28.82 8.04
C LYS A 41 16.95 -28.98 9.25
N ASP A 42 16.87 -27.95 10.09
CA ASP A 42 15.99 -27.96 11.26
C ASP A 42 14.52 -27.75 10.85
N GLU A 43 13.76 -28.85 10.86
CA GLU A 43 12.33 -28.88 10.52
C GLU A 43 11.47 -28.00 11.44
N ARG A 44 11.86 -27.75 12.69
CA ARG A 44 11.15 -26.80 13.56
C ARG A 44 11.37 -25.37 13.08
N LYS A 45 12.62 -24.98 12.81
CA LYS A 45 12.93 -23.64 12.29
C LYS A 45 12.27 -23.38 10.94
N LYS A 46 12.31 -24.37 10.05
CA LYS A 46 11.65 -24.33 8.74
C LYS A 46 10.16 -24.00 8.85
N LYS A 47 9.42 -24.73 9.69
CA LYS A 47 7.98 -24.48 9.95
C LYS A 47 7.72 -23.10 10.55
N ILE A 48 8.60 -22.62 11.44
CA ILE A 48 8.47 -21.28 12.03
C ILE A 48 8.64 -20.20 10.96
N VAL A 49 9.64 -20.33 10.10
CA VAL A 49 9.94 -19.36 9.03
C VAL A 49 8.83 -19.34 7.99
N GLU A 50 8.30 -20.51 7.61
CA GLU A 50 7.14 -20.60 6.71
C GLU A 50 5.90 -19.92 7.29
N ARG A 51 5.58 -20.20 8.56
CA ARG A 51 4.47 -19.54 9.26
C ARG A 51 4.67 -18.03 9.36
N ALA A 52 5.91 -17.59 9.60
CA ALA A 52 6.24 -16.18 9.65
C ALA A 52 6.02 -15.49 8.29
N ASP A 53 6.44 -16.10 7.19
CA ASP A 53 6.20 -15.59 5.83
C ASP A 53 4.70 -15.46 5.52
N ALA A 54 3.92 -16.50 5.83
CA ALA A 54 2.46 -16.46 5.69
C ALA A 54 1.84 -15.33 6.53
N LYS A 55 2.33 -15.15 7.77
CA LYS A 55 1.84 -14.12 8.68
C LYS A 55 2.14 -12.70 8.19
N LEU A 56 3.29 -12.47 7.56
CA LEU A 56 3.63 -11.17 6.99
C LEU A 56 2.62 -10.73 5.92
N ALA A 57 2.29 -11.65 5.00
CA ALA A 57 1.29 -11.38 3.96
C ALA A 57 -0.10 -11.13 4.55
N GLU A 58 -0.52 -11.93 5.53
CA GLU A 58 -1.80 -11.76 6.22
C GLU A 58 -1.89 -10.41 6.96
N ILE A 59 -0.82 -10.01 7.66
CA ILE A 59 -0.76 -8.73 8.38
C ILE A 59 -0.87 -7.57 7.38
N ASN A 60 -0.08 -7.58 6.31
CA ASN A 60 -0.10 -6.53 5.31
C ASN A 60 -1.51 -6.36 4.74
N LYS A 61 -2.10 -7.47 4.24
CA LYS A 61 -3.46 -7.49 3.68
C LYS A 61 -4.50 -6.95 4.67
N ARG A 62 -4.56 -7.53 5.88
CA ARG A 62 -5.57 -7.13 6.88
C ARG A 62 -5.48 -5.66 7.24
N ARG A 63 -4.26 -5.10 7.31
CA ARG A 63 -4.03 -3.69 7.65
C ARG A 63 -4.38 -2.77 6.48
N THR A 64 -3.98 -3.09 5.25
CA THR A 64 -4.34 -2.31 4.07
C THR A 64 -5.84 -2.37 3.79
N ASP A 65 -6.50 -3.51 4.02
CA ASP A 65 -7.95 -3.65 3.90
C ASP A 65 -8.67 -2.74 4.91
N ALA A 66 -8.18 -2.67 6.15
CA ALA A 66 -8.74 -1.78 7.17
C ALA A 66 -8.59 -0.30 6.80
N MET A 67 -7.40 0.09 6.33
CA MET A 67 -7.16 1.46 5.85
C MET A 67 -8.07 1.82 4.68
N THR A 68 -8.26 0.90 3.73
CA THR A 68 -9.17 1.08 2.59
C THR A 68 -10.59 1.35 3.07
N ARG A 69 -11.13 0.55 3.99
CA ARG A 69 -12.47 0.78 4.57
C ARG A 69 -12.59 2.14 5.25
N HIS A 70 -11.55 2.62 5.93
CA HIS A 70 -11.56 3.95 6.52
C HIS A 70 -11.58 5.06 5.46
N LEU A 71 -10.83 4.90 4.36
CA LEU A 71 -10.83 5.85 3.25
C LEU A 71 -12.18 5.86 2.51
N ASP A 72 -12.86 4.71 2.38
CA ASP A 72 -14.21 4.64 1.84
C ASP A 72 -15.19 5.45 2.69
N LYS A 73 -15.11 5.30 4.03
CA LYS A 73 -15.94 6.11 4.94
C LYS A 73 -15.64 7.60 4.85
N MET A 74 -14.39 7.99 4.67
CA MET A 74 -14.01 9.39 4.46
C MET A 74 -14.62 9.93 3.16
N SER A 75 -14.57 9.17 2.07
CA SER A 75 -15.20 9.55 0.80
C SER A 75 -16.72 9.73 0.95
N GLU A 76 -17.41 8.84 1.67
CA GLU A 76 -18.84 8.98 1.96
C GLU A 76 -19.17 10.25 2.74
N ILE A 77 -18.32 10.62 3.70
CA ILE A 77 -18.50 11.84 4.50
C ILE A 77 -18.32 13.07 3.61
N LEU A 78 -17.27 13.11 2.78
CA LEU A 78 -17.03 14.23 1.88
C LEU A 78 -18.18 14.42 0.88
N ALA A 79 -18.80 13.35 0.39
CA ALA A 79 -20.00 13.46 -0.44
C ALA A 79 -21.14 14.21 0.27
N LYS A 80 -21.32 13.98 1.58
CA LYS A 80 -22.31 14.70 2.40
C LYS A 80 -21.92 16.15 2.68
N VAL A 81 -20.63 16.43 2.88
CA VAL A 81 -20.09 17.80 3.05
C VAL A 81 -20.37 18.62 1.79
N LYS A 82 -20.03 18.05 0.63
CA LYS A 82 -20.23 18.67 -0.69
C LYS A 82 -21.71 18.96 -0.97
N ALA A 83 -22.60 18.02 -0.62
CA ALA A 83 -24.04 18.21 -0.77
C ALA A 83 -24.60 19.35 0.11
N ARG A 84 -23.89 19.75 1.15
CA ARG A 84 -24.24 20.89 2.03
C ARG A 84 -23.55 22.19 1.63
N GLY A 85 -22.78 22.20 0.53
CA GLY A 85 -22.07 23.38 0.04
C GLY A 85 -20.67 23.59 0.63
N GLY A 86 -20.15 22.63 1.42
CA GLY A 86 -18.78 22.72 1.94
C GLY A 86 -17.72 22.46 0.88
N ASP A 87 -16.55 23.10 1.00
CA ASP A 87 -15.39 22.83 0.14
C ASP A 87 -14.69 21.53 0.56
N THR A 88 -14.65 20.57 -0.37
CA THR A 88 -14.04 19.25 -0.18
C THR A 88 -12.73 19.06 -0.93
N THR A 89 -12.27 20.06 -1.69
CA THR A 89 -11.19 19.91 -2.68
C THR A 89 -9.90 19.36 -2.06
N ALA A 90 -9.44 19.98 -0.95
CA ALA A 90 -8.23 19.55 -0.27
C ALA A 90 -8.37 18.15 0.37
N ALA A 91 -9.55 17.83 0.90
CA ALA A 91 -9.81 16.54 1.53
C ALA A 91 -9.93 15.40 0.52
N GLU A 92 -10.56 15.65 -0.64
CA GLU A 92 -10.64 14.70 -1.75
C GLU A 92 -9.24 14.35 -2.29
N ALA A 93 -8.37 15.35 -2.44
CA ALA A 93 -6.98 15.15 -2.83
C ALA A 93 -6.21 14.29 -1.80
N ALA A 94 -6.31 14.61 -0.51
CA ALA A 94 -5.64 13.85 0.55
C ALA A 94 -6.12 12.39 0.62
N VAL A 95 -7.42 12.14 0.43
CA VAL A 95 -7.98 10.77 0.38
C VAL A 95 -7.48 10.02 -0.85
N ALA A 96 -7.39 10.67 -2.01
CA ALA A 96 -6.88 10.05 -3.24
C ALA A 96 -5.39 9.65 -3.10
N GLU A 97 -4.56 10.52 -2.53
CA GLU A 97 -3.17 10.19 -2.24
C GLU A 97 -3.04 9.00 -1.28
N ALA A 98 -3.85 9.01 -0.21
CA ALA A 98 -3.85 7.92 0.76
C ALA A 98 -4.28 6.59 0.13
N ARG A 99 -5.26 6.58 -0.78
CA ARG A 99 -5.65 5.38 -1.54
C ARG A 99 -4.50 4.84 -2.38
N SER A 100 -3.80 5.71 -3.09
CA SER A 100 -2.63 5.32 -3.90
C SER A 100 -1.52 4.70 -3.03
N ALA A 101 -1.23 5.32 -1.89
CA ALA A 101 -0.22 4.81 -0.96
C ALA A 101 -0.62 3.46 -0.32
N VAL A 102 -1.90 3.28 0.02
CA VAL A 102 -2.44 2.00 0.52
C VAL A 102 -2.35 0.91 -0.56
N ALA A 103 -2.68 1.22 -1.81
CA ALA A 103 -2.56 0.27 -2.92
C ALA A 103 -1.10 -0.14 -3.16
N ALA A 104 -0.17 0.82 -3.13
CA ALA A 104 1.26 0.53 -3.23
C ALA A 104 1.75 -0.36 -2.08
N GLN A 105 1.33 -0.08 -0.84
CA GLN A 105 1.65 -0.91 0.33
C GLN A 105 1.05 -2.32 0.24
N ALA A 106 -0.18 -2.46 -0.25
CA ALA A 106 -0.86 -3.75 -0.42
C ALA A 106 -0.13 -4.64 -1.44
N ALA A 107 0.46 -4.04 -2.48
CA ALA A 107 1.25 -4.73 -3.48
C ALA A 107 2.65 -5.15 -2.99
N LYS A 108 3.15 -4.62 -1.87
CA LYS A 108 4.46 -4.99 -1.34
C LYS A 108 4.48 -6.44 -0.86
N VAL A 109 5.52 -7.16 -1.27
CA VAL A 109 5.82 -8.51 -0.80
C VAL A 109 7.01 -8.45 0.15
N TYR A 110 6.77 -8.84 1.39
CA TYR A 110 7.78 -9.00 2.42
C TYR A 110 8.26 -10.45 2.42
N THR A 111 9.47 -10.68 1.92
CA THR A 111 10.07 -12.02 1.86
C THR A 111 11.21 -12.09 2.83
N ILE A 112 11.23 -13.13 3.66
CA ILE A 112 12.31 -13.35 4.61
C ILE A 112 13.54 -13.84 3.85
N THR A 113 14.65 -13.10 3.93
CA THR A 113 15.92 -13.54 3.35
C THR A 113 16.47 -14.71 4.16
N ILE A 114 16.75 -15.84 3.52
CA ILE A 114 17.41 -17.00 4.13
C ILE A 114 18.86 -17.00 3.66
N THR A 115 19.79 -16.73 4.57
CA THR A 115 21.25 -16.77 4.33
C THR A 115 21.88 -17.96 5.04
N THR A 116 21.77 -17.99 6.36
CA THR A 116 22.26 -19.07 7.23
C THR A 116 21.24 -19.37 8.34
N GLU A 117 21.26 -20.59 8.89
CA GLU A 117 20.25 -21.02 9.86
C GLU A 117 20.28 -20.25 11.20
N ASP A 118 21.46 -19.83 11.63
CA ASP A 118 21.68 -19.01 12.82
C ASP A 118 21.10 -17.60 12.68
N LYS A 119 21.03 -17.08 11.44
CA LYS A 119 20.48 -15.76 11.14
C LYS A 119 18.97 -15.73 10.92
N LEU A 120 18.31 -16.89 10.82
CA LEU A 120 16.87 -16.95 10.52
C LEU A 120 16.01 -16.11 11.48
N LYS A 121 16.29 -16.19 12.79
CA LYS A 121 15.54 -15.41 13.80
C LYS A 121 15.69 -13.90 13.57
N ILE A 122 16.91 -13.46 13.27
CA ILE A 122 17.22 -12.05 13.02
C ILE A 122 16.51 -11.59 11.74
N ASN A 123 16.65 -12.32 10.64
CA ASN A 123 16.06 -11.97 9.35
C ASN A 123 14.53 -11.93 9.40
N VAL A 124 13.89 -12.85 10.12
CA VAL A 124 12.44 -12.82 10.40
C VAL A 124 12.08 -11.54 11.16
N GLY A 125 12.81 -11.23 12.22
CA GLY A 125 12.57 -10.04 13.05
C GLY A 125 12.71 -8.73 12.27
N GLU A 126 13.74 -8.61 11.43
CA GLU A 126 13.97 -7.45 10.58
C GLU A 126 12.87 -7.28 9.53
N THR A 127 12.46 -8.37 8.87
CA THR A 127 11.39 -8.34 7.87
C THR A 127 10.06 -7.93 8.51
N MET A 128 9.76 -8.45 9.71
CA MET A 128 8.57 -8.05 10.48
C MET A 128 8.63 -6.57 10.89
N LYS A 129 9.80 -6.10 11.36
CA LYS A 129 10.00 -4.70 11.73
C LYS A 129 9.82 -3.77 10.53
N ALA A 130 10.29 -4.16 9.35
CA ALA A 130 10.09 -3.42 8.11
C ALA A 130 8.60 -3.29 7.77
N LEU A 131 7.83 -4.39 7.80
CA LEU A 131 6.39 -4.36 7.58
C LEU A 131 5.67 -3.43 8.57
N ILE A 132 5.96 -3.56 9.87
CA ILE A 132 5.32 -2.74 10.91
C ILE A 132 5.67 -1.26 10.72
N THR A 133 6.92 -0.95 10.40
CA THR A 133 7.38 0.42 10.17
C THR A 133 6.69 1.04 8.96
N ASP A 134 6.61 0.31 7.85
CA ASP A 134 5.93 0.76 6.64
C ASP A 134 4.44 1.04 6.89
N LEU A 135 3.76 0.12 7.58
CA LEU A 135 2.34 0.29 7.93
C LEU A 135 2.11 1.48 8.87
N ARG A 136 3.02 1.71 9.83
CA ARG A 136 2.95 2.87 10.72
C ARG A 136 3.15 4.17 9.95
N ASN A 137 4.20 4.22 9.12
CA ASN A 137 4.51 5.40 8.31
C ASN A 137 3.38 5.73 7.33
N LEU A 138 2.74 4.71 6.74
CA LEU A 138 1.55 4.89 5.91
C LEU A 138 0.38 5.46 6.72
N HIS A 139 0.14 4.92 7.92
CA HIS A 139 -0.93 5.41 8.78
C HIS A 139 -0.72 6.87 9.18
N GLU A 140 0.44 7.18 9.74
CA GLU A 140 0.79 8.51 10.24
C GLU A 140 0.97 9.53 9.12
N GLY A 141 1.58 9.13 7.99
CA GLY A 141 1.91 10.03 6.89
C GLY A 141 0.80 10.23 5.87
N LYS A 142 -0.20 9.35 5.80
CA LYS A 142 -1.28 9.43 4.79
C LYS A 142 -2.69 9.34 5.38
N ILE A 143 -2.96 8.35 6.25
CA ILE A 143 -4.31 8.15 6.78
C ILE A 143 -4.71 9.25 7.78
N VAL A 144 -3.80 9.62 8.69
CA VAL A 144 -4.04 10.68 9.69
C VAL A 144 -4.23 12.06 9.01
N PRO A 145 -3.38 12.50 8.06
CA PRO A 145 -3.61 13.73 7.31
C PRO A 145 -4.92 13.74 6.52
N ALA A 146 -5.28 12.63 5.86
CA ALA A 146 -6.57 12.52 5.17
C ALA A 146 -7.75 12.68 6.14
N ARG A 147 -7.68 12.05 7.31
CA ARG A 147 -8.70 12.21 8.37
C ARG A 147 -8.80 13.66 8.83
N LYS A 148 -7.65 14.33 9.02
CA LYS A 148 -7.62 15.74 9.42
C LYS A 148 -8.25 16.64 8.35
N ALA A 149 -7.89 16.46 7.09
CA ALA A 149 -8.46 17.23 5.99
C ALA A 149 -9.99 17.05 5.89
N VAL A 150 -10.49 15.83 6.08
CA VAL A 150 -11.93 15.56 6.15
C VAL A 150 -12.57 16.28 7.34
N SER A 151 -11.94 16.26 8.51
CA SER A 151 -12.45 16.99 9.68
C SER A 151 -12.49 18.50 9.45
N ASP A 152 -11.50 19.05 8.75
CA ASP A 152 -11.43 20.49 8.46
C ASP A 152 -12.51 20.87 7.42
N ALA A 153 -12.76 20.03 6.42
CA ALA A 153 -13.85 20.21 5.46
C ALA A 153 -15.25 20.11 6.09
N ILE A 154 -15.42 19.30 7.15
CA ILE A 154 -16.70 19.27 7.90
C ILE A 154 -16.92 20.59 8.66
N LYS A 155 -15.85 21.19 9.18
CA LYS A 155 -15.93 22.44 9.96
C LYS A 155 -16.12 23.69 9.10
N SER A 156 -15.91 23.60 7.79
CA SER A 156 -16.08 24.72 6.86
C SER A 156 -17.50 24.85 6.30
N ILE A 157 -18.39 23.89 6.60
CA ILE A 157 -19.84 23.99 6.39
C ILE A 157 -20.44 24.87 7.48
#